data_AF-K1U0A4-F1
#
_entry.id   AF-K1U0A4-F1
#
_cell.length_a   1.000
_cell.length_b   1.000
_cell.length_c   1.000
_cell.angle_alpha   90.00
_cell.angle_beta   90.00
_cell.angle_gamma   90.00
#
_symmetry.space_group_name_H-M   'P 1'
#
loop_
_entity.id
_entity.type
_entity.pdbx_description
1 polymer ?
#
loop_
_entity_poly.entity_id
_entity_poly.type
_entity_poly.pdbx_seq_one_letter_code
_entity_poly.pdbx_strand_id
1 'polypeptide(L)'
;LVASVIAIIAAVLITAKVTTNRLKKNAEGTIGNAEEKAREIIDEALKTAENKKRESLLEVKEESIRTKNELDKEIKERRAEAQRYERRVQQKEENIDKKADAIEKREASLASREESLNRMKEEVSRLNEQRVQELERISGLTSEQAKDYLLKIVEDEVKHESAVMIKEMESRAKEEADKKAKEYVVNAIQRCAADHVSETTISVVQLPNDEMKGRIIGREGRNIRTLETMTGVDLIIDDTPEAVILSGFDPIRREVARIALEKLIVDGRIHP
;
A
#
# COMPACT_ATOMS: atom_id res chain seq x y z
N LEU A 1 52.17 121.47 106.38
CA LEU A 1 51.50 120.20 106.77
C LEU A 1 50.03 120.17 106.35
N VAL A 2 49.16 121.08 106.83
CA VAL A 2 47.70 121.06 106.49
C VAL A 2 47.43 121.25 104.98
N ALA A 3 48.09 122.21 104.32
CA ALA A 3 47.94 122.43 102.88
C ALA A 3 48.37 121.22 102.03
N SER A 4 49.41 120.50 102.50
CA SER A 4 49.93 119.29 101.86
C SER A 4 48.93 118.14 101.92
N VAL A 5 48.24 117.97 103.07
CA VAL A 5 47.21 116.94 103.26
C VAL A 5 45.96 117.23 102.42
N ILE A 6 45.53 118.51 102.35
CA ILE A 6 44.40 118.91 101.50
C ILE A 6 44.71 118.69 100.02
N ALA A 7 45.93 119.00 99.57
CA ALA A 7 46.36 118.73 98.20
C ALA A 7 46.38 117.24 97.85
N ILE A 8 46.81 116.38 98.79
CA ILE A 8 46.78 114.92 98.61
C ILE A 8 45.35 114.40 98.53
N ILE A 9 44.45 114.85 99.43
CA ILE A 9 43.04 114.44 99.42
C ILE A 9 42.35 114.88 98.12
N ALA A 10 42.60 116.12 97.68
CA ALA A 10 42.09 116.62 96.41
C ALA A 10 42.63 115.81 95.22
N ALA A 11 43.92 115.48 95.21
CA ALA A 11 44.53 114.64 94.17
C ALA A 11 43.94 113.22 94.16
N VAL A 12 43.67 112.62 95.33
CA VAL A 12 43.03 111.30 95.44
C VAL A 12 41.58 111.34 94.94
N LEU A 13 40.82 112.37 95.29
CA LEU A 13 39.43 112.51 94.82
C LEU A 13 39.36 112.77 93.31
N ILE A 14 40.28 113.58 92.77
CA ILE A 14 40.37 113.85 91.33
C ILE A 14 40.79 112.57 90.58
N THR A 15 41.81 111.85 91.06
CA THR A 15 42.25 110.59 90.43
C THR A 15 41.18 109.51 90.53
N ALA A 16 40.50 109.36 91.66
CA ALA A 16 39.36 108.45 91.80
C ALA A 16 38.23 108.80 90.82
N LYS A 17 37.84 110.08 90.72
CA LYS A 17 36.78 110.54 89.79
C LYS A 17 37.16 110.37 88.32
N VAL A 18 38.42 110.63 87.95
CA VAL A 18 38.92 110.41 86.58
C VAL A 18 38.99 108.91 86.26
N THR A 19 39.38 108.08 87.21
CA THR A 19 39.50 106.62 87.03
C THR A 19 38.13 105.96 86.93
N THR A 20 37.16 106.32 87.77
CA THR A 20 35.79 105.82 87.67
C THR A 20 35.10 106.28 86.39
N ASN A 21 35.29 107.53 85.96
CA ASN A 21 34.77 108.00 84.68
C ASN A 21 35.40 107.29 83.48
N ARG A 22 36.72 107.03 83.50
CA ARG A 22 37.39 106.26 82.43
C ARG A 22 36.96 104.80 82.42
N LEU A 23 36.85 104.15 83.57
CA LEU A 23 36.36 102.77 83.68
C LEU A 23 34.90 102.66 83.23
N LYS A 24 34.05 103.61 83.62
CA LYS A 24 32.65 103.66 83.19
C LYS A 24 32.55 103.88 81.68
N LYS A 25 33.32 104.80 81.10
CA LYS A 25 33.36 105.05 79.65
C LYS A 25 33.93 103.87 78.86
N ASN A 26 34.94 103.18 79.39
CA ASN A 26 35.48 101.97 78.78
C ASN A 26 34.51 100.79 78.89
N ALA A 27 33.84 100.62 80.03
CA ALA A 27 32.82 99.59 80.22
C ALA A 27 31.61 99.82 79.31
N GLU A 28 31.10 101.06 79.24
CA GLU A 28 30.05 101.48 78.31
C GLU A 28 30.48 101.28 76.85
N GLY A 29 31.74 101.56 76.50
CA GLY A 29 32.28 101.30 75.16
C GLY A 29 32.41 99.80 74.86
N THR A 30 32.84 98.97 75.81
CA THR A 30 32.92 97.51 75.62
C THR A 30 31.55 96.85 75.56
N ILE A 31 30.57 97.34 76.35
CA ILE A 31 29.19 96.86 76.31
C ILE A 31 28.52 97.29 75.01
N GLY A 32 28.70 98.55 74.59
CA GLY A 32 28.21 99.04 73.30
C GLY A 32 28.77 98.26 72.11
N ASN A 33 30.10 97.99 72.09
CA ASN A 33 30.72 97.17 71.06
C ASN A 33 30.25 95.71 71.09
N ALA A 34 29.97 95.15 72.27
CA ALA A 34 29.43 93.80 72.41
C ALA A 34 27.97 93.71 71.94
N GLU A 35 27.16 94.72 72.24
CA GLU A 35 25.78 94.85 71.76
C GLU A 35 25.72 95.06 70.25
N GLU A 36 26.62 95.87 69.69
CA GLU A 36 26.75 96.08 68.24
C GLU A 36 27.14 94.78 67.53
N LYS A 37 28.17 94.07 68.02
CA LYS A 37 28.54 92.74 67.49
C LYS A 37 27.42 91.71 67.64
N ALA A 38 26.68 91.72 68.75
CA ALA A 38 25.55 90.81 68.93
C ALA A 38 24.44 91.11 67.92
N ARG A 39 24.17 92.39 67.63
CA ARG A 39 23.22 92.81 66.58
C ARG A 39 23.72 92.40 65.19
N GLU A 40 24.99 92.62 64.88
CA GLU A 40 25.58 92.17 63.61
C GLU A 40 25.45 90.66 63.41
N ILE A 41 25.74 89.86 64.44
CA ILE A 41 25.60 88.39 64.38
C ILE A 41 24.14 87.99 64.17
N ILE A 42 23.19 88.65 64.84
CA ILE A 42 21.75 88.38 64.67
C ILE A 42 21.30 88.75 63.26
N ASP A 43 21.71 89.92 62.74
CA ASP A 43 21.37 90.36 61.39
C ASP A 43 21.98 89.46 60.32
N GLU A 44 23.23 89.02 60.50
CA GLU A 44 23.86 88.02 59.63
C GLU A 44 23.16 86.65 59.70
N ALA A 45 22.75 86.22 60.89
CA ALA A 45 22.01 84.97 61.07
C ALA A 45 20.62 85.04 60.40
N LEU A 46 19.91 86.17 60.55
CA LEU A 46 18.62 86.40 59.90
C LEU A 46 18.76 86.42 58.38
N LYS A 47 19.77 87.14 57.86
CA LYS A 47 20.04 87.22 56.42
C LYS A 47 20.42 85.85 55.84
N THR A 48 21.26 85.09 56.54
CA THR A 48 21.63 83.73 56.15
C THR A 48 20.42 82.79 56.19
N ALA A 49 19.58 82.88 57.21
CA ALA A 49 18.35 82.09 57.31
C ALA A 49 17.35 82.42 56.19
N GLU A 50 17.19 83.71 55.86
CA GLU A 50 16.33 84.15 54.76
C GLU A 50 16.85 83.68 53.40
N ASN A 51 18.16 83.79 53.16
CA ASN A 51 18.80 83.27 51.96
C ASN A 51 18.64 81.76 51.84
N LYS A 52 18.89 81.01 52.91
CA LYS A 52 18.73 79.54 52.93
C LYS A 52 17.29 79.10 52.72
N LYS A 53 16.32 79.83 53.30
CA LYS A 53 14.90 79.61 53.05
C LYS A 53 14.55 79.85 51.58
N ARG A 54 15.06 80.93 51.00
CA ARG A 54 14.82 81.27 49.59
C ARG A 54 15.45 80.24 48.64
N GLU A 55 16.67 79.81 48.90
CA GLU A 55 17.37 78.76 48.15
C GLU A 55 16.61 77.44 48.22
N SER A 56 16.23 76.97 49.42
CA SER A 56 15.45 75.74 49.59
C SER A 56 14.09 75.81 48.88
N LEU A 57 13.40 76.97 48.92
CA LEU A 57 12.15 77.15 48.18
C LEU A 57 12.36 77.13 46.65
N LEU A 58 13.50 77.64 46.17
CA LEU A 58 13.85 77.59 44.75
C LEU A 58 14.17 76.16 44.31
N GLU A 59 14.94 75.40 45.11
CA GLU A 59 15.23 73.99 44.85
C GLU A 59 13.96 73.15 44.78
N VAL A 60 13.06 73.29 45.76
CA VAL A 60 11.76 72.59 45.76
C VAL A 60 10.92 72.97 44.55
N LYS A 61 10.96 74.24 44.14
CA LYS A 61 10.24 74.72 42.95
C LYS A 61 10.85 74.16 41.67
N GLU A 62 12.17 74.10 41.55
CA GLU A 62 12.85 73.50 40.41
C GLU A 62 12.58 72.00 40.32
N GLU A 63 12.67 71.27 41.43
CA GLU A 63 12.36 69.84 41.49
C GLU A 63 10.89 69.59 41.12
N SER A 64 9.96 70.37 41.67
CA SER A 64 8.54 70.28 41.32
C SER A 64 8.28 70.51 39.83
N ILE A 65 8.96 71.49 39.21
CA ILE A 65 8.86 71.74 37.77
C ILE A 65 9.45 70.57 36.97
N ARG A 66 10.61 70.03 37.39
CA ARG A 66 11.23 68.86 36.73
C ARG A 66 10.33 67.65 36.79
N THR A 67 9.85 67.27 37.98
CA THR A 67 8.92 66.15 38.16
C THR A 67 7.64 66.35 37.35
N LYS A 68 7.10 67.57 37.33
CA LYS A 68 5.91 67.87 36.51
C LYS A 68 6.17 67.66 35.02
N ASN A 69 7.32 68.14 34.51
CA ASN A 69 7.67 67.96 33.10
C ASN A 69 7.89 66.48 32.74
N GLU A 70 8.50 65.69 33.63
CA GLU A 70 8.67 64.25 33.44
C GLU A 70 7.33 63.52 33.41
N LEU A 71 6.42 63.84 34.33
CA LEU A 71 5.07 63.29 34.35
C LEU A 71 4.27 63.69 33.10
N ASP A 72 4.34 64.95 32.67
CA ASP A 72 3.66 65.42 31.45
C ASP A 72 4.19 64.68 30.21
N LYS A 73 5.50 64.38 30.17
CA LYS A 73 6.10 63.58 29.10
C LYS A 73 5.61 62.13 29.14
N GLU A 74 5.62 61.47 30.30
CA GLU A 74 5.14 60.09 30.44
C GLU A 74 3.65 59.98 30.08
N ILE A 75 2.82 60.92 30.54
CA ILE A 75 1.39 60.97 30.21
C ILE A 75 1.20 61.12 28.70
N LYS A 76 1.99 61.98 28.04
CA LYS A 76 1.92 62.17 26.59
C LYS A 76 2.32 60.90 25.83
N GLU A 77 3.36 60.21 26.28
CA GLU A 77 3.81 58.94 25.69
C GLU A 77 2.77 57.84 25.86
N ARG A 78 2.24 57.64 27.08
CA ARG A 78 1.17 56.67 27.35
C ARG A 78 -0.10 56.98 26.56
N ARG A 79 -0.48 58.26 26.44
CA ARG A 79 -1.64 58.66 25.64
C ARG A 79 -1.45 58.36 24.15
N ALA A 80 -0.25 58.60 23.63
CA ALA A 80 0.07 58.28 22.25
C ALA A 80 0.06 56.76 22.00
N GLU A 81 0.57 55.98 22.94
CA GLU A 81 0.53 54.50 22.87
C GLU A 81 -0.90 53.96 22.94
N ALA A 82 -1.71 54.45 23.88
CA ALA A 82 -3.12 54.10 23.99
C ALA A 82 -3.88 54.39 22.69
N GLN A 83 -3.67 55.56 22.09
CA GLN A 83 -4.30 55.93 20.82
C GLN A 83 -3.84 55.02 19.66
N ARG A 84 -2.60 54.54 19.67
CA ARG A 84 -2.12 53.57 18.66
C ARG A 84 -2.80 52.22 18.83
N TYR A 85 -2.95 51.73 20.07
CA TYR A 85 -3.67 50.50 20.34
C TYR A 85 -5.15 50.61 19.97
N GLU A 86 -5.80 51.71 20.31
CA GLU A 86 -7.20 51.97 19.96
C GLU A 86 -7.42 51.91 18.44
N ARG A 87 -6.60 52.62 17.66
CA ARG A 87 -6.66 52.55 16.18
C ARG A 87 -6.45 51.13 15.65
N ARG A 88 -5.51 50.37 16.24
CA ARG A 88 -5.24 48.99 15.84
C ARG A 88 -6.40 48.05 16.17
N VAL A 89 -7.07 48.26 17.30
CA VAL A 89 -8.26 47.50 17.71
C VAL A 89 -9.42 47.83 16.78
N GLN A 90 -9.70 49.12 16.55
CA GLN A 90 -10.75 49.55 15.64
C GLN A 90 -10.55 48.99 14.22
N GLN A 91 -9.33 49.02 13.69
CA GLN A 91 -9.03 48.42 12.39
C GLN A 91 -9.23 46.90 12.38
N LYS A 92 -8.98 46.21 13.49
CA LYS A 92 -9.26 44.77 13.60
C LYS A 92 -10.76 44.50 13.66
N GLU A 93 -11.52 45.30 14.41
CA GLU A 93 -12.98 45.20 14.49
C GLU A 93 -13.60 45.39 13.11
N GLU A 94 -13.25 46.46 12.39
CA GLU A 94 -13.74 46.69 11.02
C GLU A 94 -13.40 45.54 10.05
N ASN A 95 -12.23 44.91 10.22
CA ASN A 95 -11.83 43.76 9.42
C ASN A 95 -12.60 42.49 9.79
N ILE A 96 -12.96 42.33 11.07
CA ILE A 96 -13.79 41.22 11.54
C ILE A 96 -15.21 41.38 11.03
N ASP A 97 -15.79 42.58 11.12
CA ASP A 97 -17.14 42.87 10.62
C ASP A 97 -17.24 42.60 9.11
N LYS A 98 -16.27 43.07 8.32
CA LYS A 98 -16.20 42.76 6.88
C LYS A 98 -16.11 41.26 6.58
N LYS A 99 -15.42 40.50 7.43
CA LYS A 99 -15.33 39.03 7.29
C LYS A 99 -16.64 38.36 7.68
N ALA A 100 -17.30 38.83 8.74
CA ALA A 100 -18.60 38.34 9.16
C ALA A 100 -19.63 38.54 8.04
N ASP A 101 -19.75 39.75 7.49
CA ASP A 101 -20.63 40.06 6.36
C ASP A 101 -20.36 39.16 5.13
N ALA A 102 -19.07 38.89 4.85
CA ALA A 102 -18.68 38.03 3.73
C ALA A 102 -19.06 36.56 3.98
N ILE A 103 -18.94 36.09 5.22
CA ILE A 103 -19.35 34.73 5.62
C ILE A 103 -20.87 34.61 5.54
N GLU A 104 -21.64 35.56 6.09
CA GLU A 104 -23.11 35.53 6.03
C GLU A 104 -23.63 35.51 4.59
N LYS A 105 -23.07 36.33 3.70
CA LYS A 105 -23.42 36.32 2.26
C LYS A 105 -23.12 34.97 1.62
N ARG A 106 -22.00 34.34 1.99
CA ARG A 106 -21.61 33.04 1.47
C ARG A 106 -22.53 31.93 1.98
N GLU A 107 -22.89 31.96 3.27
CA GLU A 107 -23.83 31.01 3.87
C GLU A 107 -25.22 31.12 3.23
N ALA A 108 -25.73 32.34 3.05
CA ALA A 108 -27.00 32.55 2.36
C ALA A 108 -26.97 32.04 0.91
N SER A 109 -25.87 32.26 0.18
CA SER A 109 -25.70 31.74 -1.17
C SER A 109 -25.62 30.21 -1.20
N LEU A 110 -24.91 29.60 -0.25
CA LEU A 110 -24.81 28.15 -0.14
C LEU A 110 -26.16 27.51 0.21
N ALA A 111 -26.91 28.09 1.15
CA ALA A 111 -28.24 27.61 1.52
C ALA A 111 -29.20 27.64 0.31
N SER A 112 -29.19 28.73 -0.47
CA SER A 112 -29.99 28.81 -1.71
C SER A 112 -29.56 27.78 -2.76
N ARG A 113 -28.24 27.54 -2.89
CA ARG A 113 -27.71 26.52 -3.81
C ARG A 113 -28.13 25.12 -3.39
N GLU A 114 -28.10 24.83 -2.09
CA GLU A 114 -28.50 23.55 -1.52
C GLU A 114 -30.00 23.28 -1.71
N GLU A 115 -30.84 24.28 -1.47
CA GLU A 115 -32.28 24.18 -1.74
C GLU A 115 -32.57 23.91 -3.22
N SER A 116 -31.91 24.64 -4.12
CA SER A 116 -32.03 24.41 -5.58
C SER A 116 -31.57 23.01 -5.97
N LEU A 117 -30.49 22.51 -5.37
CA LEU A 117 -29.95 21.18 -5.64
C LEU A 117 -30.88 20.07 -5.14
N ASN A 118 -31.50 20.26 -3.98
CA ASN A 118 -32.49 19.32 -3.46
C ASN A 118 -33.74 19.27 -4.34
N ARG A 119 -34.25 20.42 -4.80
CA ARG A 119 -35.36 20.45 -5.78
C ARG A 119 -35.02 19.71 -7.07
N MET A 120 -33.81 19.93 -7.62
CA MET A 120 -33.36 19.21 -8.81
C MET A 120 -33.26 17.70 -8.58
N LYS A 121 -32.78 17.25 -7.41
CA LYS A 121 -32.72 15.82 -7.08
C LYS A 121 -34.11 15.18 -7.04
N GLU A 122 -35.06 15.84 -6.39
CA GLU A 122 -36.46 15.37 -6.34
C GLU A 122 -37.08 15.30 -7.73
N GLU A 123 -36.86 16.32 -8.55
CA GLU A 123 -37.35 16.36 -9.93
C GLU A 123 -36.74 15.24 -10.78
N VAL A 124 -35.42 15.02 -10.68
CA VAL A 124 -34.72 13.94 -11.38
C VAL A 124 -35.23 12.57 -10.94
N SER A 125 -35.45 12.35 -9.64
CA SER A 125 -36.00 11.09 -9.13
C SER A 125 -37.39 10.83 -9.71
N ARG A 126 -38.26 11.84 -9.67
CA ARG A 126 -39.62 11.76 -10.23
C ARG A 126 -39.62 11.51 -11.74
N LEU A 127 -38.76 12.19 -12.50
CA LEU A 127 -38.63 11.98 -13.95
C LEU A 127 -38.11 10.59 -14.26
N ASN A 128 -37.20 10.05 -13.45
CA ASN A 128 -36.69 8.69 -13.63
C ASN A 128 -37.78 7.65 -13.35
N GLU A 129 -38.58 7.82 -12.30
CA GLU A 129 -39.74 6.97 -12.03
C GLU A 129 -40.76 7.01 -13.17
N GLN A 130 -41.10 8.21 -13.66
CA GLN A 130 -41.98 8.37 -14.83
C GLN A 130 -41.42 7.70 -16.08
N ARG A 131 -40.12 7.83 -16.32
CA ARG A 131 -39.44 7.17 -17.44
C ARG A 131 -39.54 5.65 -17.34
N VAL A 132 -39.31 5.08 -16.15
CA VAL A 132 -39.43 3.64 -15.92
C VAL A 132 -40.86 3.18 -16.16
N GLN A 133 -41.85 3.86 -15.58
CA GLN A 133 -43.26 3.52 -15.79
C GLN A 133 -43.68 3.59 -17.26
N GLU A 134 -43.22 4.61 -18.00
CA GLU A 134 -43.55 4.74 -19.41
C GLU A 134 -42.85 3.67 -20.27
N LEU A 135 -41.62 3.29 -19.93
CA LEU A 135 -40.93 2.17 -20.58
C LEU A 135 -41.64 0.83 -20.30
N GLU A 136 -42.11 0.62 -19.07
CA GLU A 136 -42.92 -0.56 -18.72
C GLU A 136 -44.24 -0.58 -19.49
N ARG A 137 -44.90 0.58 -19.63
CA ARG A 137 -46.13 0.74 -20.40
C ARG A 137 -45.92 0.44 -21.89
N ILE A 138 -44.87 0.99 -22.50
CA ILE A 138 -44.57 0.82 -23.93
C ILE A 138 -44.14 -0.62 -24.22
N SER A 139 -43.28 -1.20 -23.38
CA SER A 139 -42.83 -2.57 -23.55
C SER A 139 -43.91 -3.61 -23.23
N GLY A 140 -44.98 -3.21 -22.52
CA GLY A 140 -46.04 -4.11 -22.07
C GLY A 140 -45.56 -5.12 -21.02
N LEU A 141 -44.35 -4.93 -20.51
CA LEU A 141 -43.67 -5.78 -19.53
C LEU A 141 -43.21 -4.90 -18.38
N THR A 142 -43.37 -5.38 -17.16
CA THR A 142 -42.68 -4.79 -16.00
C THR A 142 -41.17 -5.02 -16.11
N SER A 143 -40.37 -4.23 -15.39
CA SER A 143 -38.91 -4.38 -15.38
C SER A 143 -38.45 -5.79 -14.98
N GLU A 144 -39.14 -6.43 -14.03
CA GLU A 144 -38.89 -7.83 -13.65
C GLU A 144 -39.26 -8.81 -14.77
N GLN A 145 -40.42 -8.63 -15.40
CA GLN A 145 -40.83 -9.49 -16.51
C GLN A 145 -39.90 -9.37 -17.72
N ALA A 146 -39.41 -8.16 -18.03
CA ALA A 146 -38.43 -7.94 -19.08
C ALA A 146 -37.11 -8.65 -18.79
N LYS A 147 -36.65 -8.61 -17.52
CA LYS A 147 -35.46 -9.33 -17.07
C LYS A 147 -35.61 -10.85 -17.20
N ASP A 148 -36.73 -11.40 -16.73
CA ASP A 148 -37.01 -12.83 -16.82
C ASP A 148 -37.14 -13.30 -18.27
N TYR A 149 -37.76 -12.49 -19.13
CA TYR A 149 -37.86 -12.78 -20.56
C TYR A 149 -36.47 -12.84 -21.23
N LEU A 150 -35.59 -11.87 -20.93
CA LEU A 150 -34.22 -11.86 -21.42
C LEU A 150 -33.42 -13.07 -20.93
N LEU A 151 -33.52 -13.40 -19.64
CA LEU A 151 -32.86 -14.58 -19.07
C LEU A 151 -33.32 -15.87 -19.74
N LYS A 152 -34.62 -15.98 -20.04
CA LYS A 152 -35.19 -17.16 -20.69
C LYS A 152 -34.73 -17.33 -22.14
N ILE A 153 -34.62 -16.23 -22.90
CA ILE A 153 -34.04 -16.26 -24.25
C ILE A 153 -32.60 -16.78 -24.20
N VAL A 154 -31.78 -16.24 -23.29
CA VAL A 154 -30.40 -16.68 -23.12
C VAL A 154 -30.34 -18.14 -22.70
N GLU A 155 -31.22 -18.58 -21.80
CA GLU A 155 -31.29 -19.99 -21.38
C GLU A 155 -31.61 -20.94 -22.55
N ASP A 156 -32.58 -20.58 -23.40
CA ASP A 156 -32.97 -21.38 -24.57
C ASP A 156 -31.87 -21.42 -25.64
N GLU A 157 -31.17 -20.29 -25.86
CA GLU A 157 -30.03 -20.21 -26.77
C GLU A 157 -28.86 -21.10 -26.30
N VAL A 158 -28.50 -21.00 -25.01
CA VAL A 158 -27.44 -21.83 -24.40
C VAL A 158 -27.81 -23.31 -24.45
N LYS A 159 -29.08 -23.68 -24.23
CA LYS A 159 -29.53 -25.08 -24.37
C LYS A 159 -29.34 -25.58 -25.79
N HIS A 160 -29.67 -24.78 -26.80
CA HIS A 160 -29.52 -25.16 -28.20
C HIS A 160 -28.05 -25.37 -28.57
N GLU A 161 -27.18 -24.40 -28.24
CA GLU A 161 -25.74 -24.51 -28.51
C GLU A 161 -25.11 -25.71 -27.79
N SER A 162 -25.49 -25.93 -26.52
CA SER A 162 -25.01 -27.08 -25.74
C SER A 162 -25.43 -28.41 -26.39
N ALA A 163 -26.66 -28.52 -26.90
CA ALA A 163 -27.13 -29.72 -27.57
C ALA A 163 -26.37 -30.01 -28.88
N VAL A 164 -26.05 -28.97 -29.65
CA VAL A 164 -25.23 -29.09 -30.86
C VAL A 164 -23.83 -29.56 -30.51
N MET A 165 -23.20 -28.93 -29.50
CA MET A 165 -21.86 -29.30 -29.04
C MET A 165 -21.79 -30.74 -28.55
N ILE A 166 -22.77 -31.19 -27.76
CA ILE A 166 -22.84 -32.59 -27.29
C ILE A 166 -22.91 -33.56 -28.47
N LYS A 167 -23.76 -33.28 -29.46
CA LYS A 167 -23.91 -34.14 -30.64
C LYS A 167 -22.62 -34.22 -31.46
N GLU A 168 -21.91 -33.10 -31.64
CA GLU A 168 -20.62 -33.09 -32.32
C GLU A 168 -19.56 -33.89 -31.55
N MET A 169 -19.49 -33.72 -30.23
CA MET A 169 -18.57 -34.49 -29.38
C MET A 169 -18.87 -35.99 -29.43
N GLU A 170 -20.14 -36.40 -29.38
CA GLU A 170 -20.53 -37.81 -29.53
C GLU A 170 -20.16 -38.38 -30.90
N SER A 171 -20.34 -37.61 -31.98
CA SER A 171 -19.95 -38.05 -33.33
C SER A 171 -18.44 -38.26 -33.42
N ARG A 172 -17.65 -37.30 -32.93
CA ARG A 172 -16.17 -37.43 -32.89
C ARG A 172 -15.73 -38.61 -32.04
N ALA A 173 -16.36 -38.82 -30.88
CA ALA A 173 -16.06 -39.96 -30.03
C ALA A 173 -16.35 -41.30 -30.73
N LYS A 174 -17.45 -41.41 -31.48
CA LYS A 174 -17.75 -42.60 -32.30
C LYS A 174 -16.75 -42.84 -33.41
N GLU A 175 -16.36 -41.79 -34.14
CA GLU A 175 -15.35 -41.89 -35.20
C GLU A 175 -13.99 -42.31 -34.66
N GLU A 176 -13.55 -41.73 -33.55
CA GLU A 176 -12.30 -42.12 -32.87
C GLU A 176 -12.37 -43.55 -32.35
N ALA A 177 -13.50 -43.97 -31.79
CA ALA A 177 -13.71 -45.34 -31.33
C ALA A 177 -13.62 -46.35 -32.48
N ASP A 178 -14.25 -46.07 -33.63
CA ASP A 178 -14.20 -46.94 -34.81
C ASP A 178 -12.78 -47.02 -35.39
N LYS A 179 -12.07 -45.89 -35.44
CA LYS A 179 -10.66 -45.85 -35.87
C LYS A 179 -9.76 -46.68 -34.96
N LYS A 180 -9.89 -46.53 -33.63
CA LYS A 180 -9.13 -47.32 -32.65
C LYS A 180 -9.49 -48.80 -32.71
N ALA A 181 -10.76 -49.14 -32.89
CA ALA A 181 -11.20 -50.53 -33.02
C ALA A 181 -10.54 -51.21 -34.23
N LYS A 182 -10.53 -50.55 -35.38
CA LYS A 182 -9.84 -51.05 -36.59
C LYS A 182 -8.34 -51.23 -36.35
N GLU A 183 -7.70 -50.28 -35.69
CA GLU A 183 -6.27 -50.36 -35.33
C GLU A 183 -5.98 -51.55 -34.40
N TYR A 184 -6.84 -51.81 -33.40
CA TYR A 184 -6.69 -52.98 -32.54
C TYR A 184 -6.86 -54.31 -33.30
N VAL A 185 -7.82 -54.40 -34.21
CA VAL A 185 -8.02 -55.61 -35.04
C VAL A 185 -6.81 -55.86 -35.94
N VAL A 186 -6.29 -54.83 -36.60
CA VAL A 186 -5.10 -54.97 -37.45
C VAL A 186 -3.89 -55.44 -36.64
N ASN A 187 -3.65 -54.83 -35.48
CA ASN A 187 -2.58 -55.24 -34.58
C ASN A 187 -2.74 -56.70 -34.09
N ALA A 188 -3.97 -57.14 -33.83
CA ALA A 188 -4.24 -58.53 -33.44
C ALA A 188 -3.94 -59.51 -34.59
N ILE A 189 -4.38 -59.21 -35.82
CA ILE A 189 -4.10 -60.03 -37.01
C ILE A 189 -2.60 -60.16 -37.25
N GLN A 190 -1.86 -59.05 -37.19
CA GLN A 190 -0.41 -59.04 -37.39
C GLN A 190 0.32 -59.94 -36.38
N ARG A 191 -0.16 -60.00 -35.13
CA ARG A 191 0.39 -60.89 -34.10
C ARG A 191 0.10 -62.37 -34.37
N CYS A 192 -1.09 -62.72 -34.86
CA CYS A 192 -1.46 -64.13 -35.08
C CYS A 192 -0.82 -64.76 -36.33
N ALA A 193 -0.46 -63.97 -37.35
CA ALA A 193 0.05 -64.50 -38.61
C ALA A 193 1.48 -65.07 -38.54
N ALA A 194 2.28 -64.68 -37.54
CA ALA A 194 3.66 -65.15 -37.39
C ALA A 194 3.74 -66.61 -36.91
N ASP A 195 2.79 -67.06 -36.09
CA ASP A 195 2.86 -68.37 -35.43
C ASP A 195 2.27 -69.52 -36.27
N HIS A 196 1.39 -69.24 -37.25
CA HIS A 196 0.68 -70.29 -38.00
C HIS A 196 1.45 -70.86 -39.22
N VAL A 197 2.47 -70.14 -39.72
CA VAL A 197 3.19 -70.50 -40.96
C VAL A 197 4.23 -71.61 -40.73
N SER A 198 4.76 -71.75 -39.51
CA SER A 198 5.79 -72.75 -39.15
C SER A 198 5.22 -74.15 -38.90
N GLU A 199 4.00 -74.28 -38.40
CA GLU A 199 3.41 -75.60 -38.07
C GLU A 199 2.87 -76.35 -39.30
N THR A 200 2.57 -75.65 -40.40
CA THR A 200 1.82 -76.25 -41.52
C THR A 200 2.71 -76.91 -42.59
N THR A 201 4.04 -76.75 -42.58
CA THR A 201 4.91 -77.11 -43.74
C THR A 201 5.69 -78.43 -43.63
N ILE A 202 5.71 -79.09 -42.47
CA ILE A 202 6.56 -80.28 -42.22
C ILE A 202 5.72 -81.41 -41.59
N SER A 203 5.96 -82.68 -41.99
CA SER A 203 5.35 -83.87 -41.39
C SER A 203 6.40 -84.94 -41.11
N VAL A 204 6.39 -85.57 -39.93
CA VAL A 204 7.35 -86.62 -39.56
C VAL A 204 6.70 -87.99 -39.62
N VAL A 205 7.38 -88.98 -40.19
CA VAL A 205 6.96 -90.40 -40.24
C VAL A 205 7.99 -91.26 -39.51
N GLN A 206 7.52 -92.11 -38.59
CA GLN A 206 8.36 -93.03 -37.84
C GLN A 206 8.52 -94.36 -38.57
N LEU A 207 9.74 -94.90 -38.58
CA LEU A 207 10.12 -96.17 -39.18
C LEU A 207 10.39 -97.20 -38.08
N PRO A 208 10.05 -98.48 -38.28
CA PRO A 208 10.22 -99.51 -37.25
C PRO A 208 11.67 -99.94 -37.01
N ASN A 209 12.58 -99.68 -37.95
CA ASN A 209 14.03 -99.89 -37.81
C ASN A 209 14.80 -99.16 -38.94
N ASP A 210 16.12 -98.97 -38.76
CA ASP A 210 16.98 -98.35 -39.77
C ASP A 210 17.19 -99.22 -41.02
N GLU A 211 16.93 -100.54 -40.96
CA GLU A 211 16.95 -101.39 -42.15
C GLU A 211 15.84 -100.98 -43.14
N MET A 212 14.65 -100.63 -42.62
CA MET A 212 13.55 -100.08 -43.43
C MET A 212 13.90 -98.71 -44.00
N LYS A 213 14.63 -97.87 -43.26
CA LYS A 213 15.17 -96.60 -43.76
C LYS A 213 16.06 -96.84 -44.98
N GLY A 214 16.97 -97.82 -44.91
CA GLY A 214 17.83 -98.23 -46.03
C GLY A 214 17.06 -98.73 -47.25
N ARG A 215 15.99 -99.52 -47.05
CA ARG A 215 15.13 -100.02 -48.15
C ARG A 215 14.30 -98.91 -48.81
N ILE A 216 13.81 -97.95 -48.03
CA ILE A 216 13.07 -96.78 -48.55
C ILE A 216 13.99 -95.89 -49.40
N ILE A 217 15.27 -95.78 -49.04
CA ILE A 217 16.27 -95.10 -49.89
C ILE A 217 16.49 -95.91 -51.18
N GLY A 218 16.73 -97.21 -51.06
CA GLY A 218 17.08 -98.10 -52.18
C GLY A 218 18.50 -97.86 -52.72
N ARG A 219 19.02 -98.79 -53.54
CA ARG A 219 20.35 -98.63 -54.15
C ARG A 219 20.42 -97.34 -54.97
N GLU A 220 21.40 -96.48 -54.65
CA GLU A 220 21.61 -95.14 -55.24
C GLU A 220 20.43 -94.14 -55.05
N GLY A 221 19.58 -94.34 -54.04
CA GLY A 221 18.45 -93.45 -53.78
C GLY A 221 17.30 -93.59 -54.79
N ARG A 222 17.25 -94.72 -55.52
CA ARG A 222 16.25 -94.94 -56.57
C ARG A 222 14.82 -94.96 -56.02
N ASN A 223 14.62 -95.58 -54.86
CA ASN A 223 13.28 -95.72 -54.27
C ASN A 223 12.78 -94.37 -53.73
N ILE A 224 13.61 -93.63 -52.99
CA ILE A 224 13.24 -92.31 -52.46
C ILE A 224 12.92 -91.33 -53.59
N ARG A 225 13.76 -91.23 -54.63
CA ARG A 225 13.50 -90.33 -55.77
C ARG A 225 12.23 -90.70 -56.52
N THR A 226 11.94 -91.99 -56.65
CA THR A 226 10.70 -92.46 -57.28
C THR A 226 9.49 -92.02 -56.45
N LEU A 227 9.56 -92.17 -55.13
CA LEU A 227 8.49 -91.75 -54.23
C LEU A 227 8.30 -90.23 -54.24
N GLU A 228 9.39 -89.45 -54.20
CA GLU A 228 9.39 -87.99 -54.31
C GLU A 228 8.79 -87.54 -55.64
N THR A 229 9.18 -88.17 -56.75
CA THR A 229 8.65 -87.82 -58.08
C THR A 229 7.16 -88.16 -58.21
N MET A 230 6.73 -89.30 -57.66
CA MET A 230 5.33 -89.74 -57.74
C MET A 230 4.41 -88.93 -56.84
N THR A 231 4.88 -88.55 -55.64
CA THR A 231 4.08 -87.81 -54.66
C THR A 231 4.22 -86.30 -54.79
N GLY A 232 5.32 -85.83 -55.37
CA GLY A 232 5.67 -84.41 -55.48
C GLY A 232 5.99 -83.76 -54.14
N VAL A 233 6.52 -84.54 -53.19
CA VAL A 233 6.89 -84.13 -51.82
C VAL A 233 8.34 -84.57 -51.58
N ASP A 234 9.15 -83.70 -51.00
CA ASP A 234 10.56 -84.01 -50.71
C ASP A 234 10.66 -84.83 -49.43
N LEU A 235 11.43 -85.93 -49.47
CA LEU A 235 11.68 -86.78 -48.31
C LEU A 235 13.07 -86.46 -47.78
N ILE A 236 13.13 -85.71 -46.69
CA ILE A 236 14.37 -85.37 -46.01
C ILE A 236 14.73 -86.50 -45.07
N ILE A 237 15.86 -87.13 -45.36
CA ILE A 237 16.48 -88.13 -44.50
C ILE A 237 17.67 -87.50 -43.81
N ASP A 238 17.56 -87.35 -42.49
CA ASP A 238 18.61 -86.76 -41.64
C ASP A 238 19.16 -87.82 -40.67
N ASP A 239 20.13 -87.44 -39.83
CA ASP A 239 20.78 -88.25 -38.79
C ASP A 239 19.82 -88.66 -37.65
N THR A 240 18.53 -88.33 -37.74
CA THR A 240 17.50 -88.80 -36.80
C THR A 240 17.26 -90.30 -37.03
N PRO A 241 17.54 -91.17 -36.04
CA PRO A 241 17.30 -92.60 -36.16
C PRO A 241 15.79 -92.86 -36.29
N GLU A 242 15.41 -93.89 -37.04
CA GLU A 242 14.03 -94.38 -37.11
C GLU A 242 12.97 -93.34 -37.58
N ALA A 243 13.34 -92.25 -38.26
CA ALA A 243 12.39 -91.27 -38.78
C ALA A 243 12.77 -90.69 -40.15
N VAL A 244 11.75 -90.32 -40.92
CA VAL A 244 11.88 -89.59 -42.19
C VAL A 244 10.94 -88.39 -42.18
N ILE A 245 11.44 -87.26 -42.66
CA ILE A 245 10.70 -85.99 -42.66
C ILE A 245 10.16 -85.73 -44.06
N LEU A 246 8.85 -85.57 -44.17
CA LEU A 246 8.17 -85.13 -45.39
C LEU A 246 8.10 -83.60 -45.39
N SER A 247 8.71 -82.98 -46.39
CA SER A 247 8.69 -81.54 -46.60
C SER A 247 7.96 -81.21 -47.90
N GLY A 248 7.01 -80.28 -47.85
CA GLY A 248 6.34 -79.83 -49.06
C GLY A 248 5.26 -78.81 -48.75
N PHE A 249 5.02 -77.85 -49.64
CA PHE A 249 4.08 -76.75 -49.41
C PHE A 249 2.60 -77.14 -49.49
N ASP A 250 2.28 -78.26 -50.15
CA ASP A 250 0.90 -78.76 -50.32
C ASP A 250 0.56 -79.79 -49.23
N PRO A 251 -0.37 -79.50 -48.30
CA PRO A 251 -0.73 -80.40 -47.21
C PRO A 251 -1.40 -81.69 -47.70
N ILE A 252 -2.12 -81.66 -48.84
CA ILE A 252 -2.81 -82.84 -49.38
C ILE A 252 -1.79 -83.83 -49.92
N ARG A 253 -0.82 -83.35 -50.72
CA ARG A 253 0.25 -84.21 -51.25
C ARG A 253 1.10 -84.80 -50.15
N ARG A 254 1.40 -84.03 -49.11
CA ARG A 254 2.18 -84.50 -47.95
C ARG A 254 1.45 -85.60 -47.19
N GLU A 255 0.14 -85.50 -47.02
CA GLU A 255 -0.67 -86.54 -46.38
C GLU A 255 -0.74 -87.82 -47.23
N VAL A 256 -0.90 -87.66 -48.55
CA VAL A 256 -0.85 -88.80 -49.48
C VAL A 256 0.51 -89.51 -49.43
N ALA A 257 1.60 -88.74 -49.39
CA ALA A 257 2.95 -89.28 -49.25
C ALA A 257 3.15 -90.01 -47.91
N ARG A 258 2.64 -89.47 -46.80
CA ARG A 258 2.65 -90.11 -45.48
C ARG A 258 1.95 -91.46 -45.52
N ILE A 259 0.69 -91.49 -45.98
CA ILE A 259 -0.11 -92.71 -46.04
C ILE A 259 0.53 -93.74 -46.96
N ALA A 260 1.09 -93.30 -48.11
CA ALA A 260 1.80 -94.18 -49.02
C ALA A 260 3.01 -94.81 -48.34
N LEU A 261 3.80 -94.02 -47.61
CA LEU A 261 4.98 -94.50 -46.90
C LEU A 261 4.60 -95.49 -45.77
N GLU A 262 3.59 -95.18 -44.96
CA GLU A 262 3.10 -96.07 -43.90
C GLU A 262 2.61 -97.41 -44.46
N LYS A 263 1.85 -97.39 -45.56
CA LYS A 263 1.39 -98.62 -46.22
C LYS A 263 2.53 -99.45 -46.77
N LEU A 264 3.53 -98.82 -47.37
CA LEU A 264 4.73 -99.51 -47.87
C LEU A 264 5.54 -100.15 -46.75
N ILE A 265 5.63 -99.48 -45.59
CA ILE A 265 6.30 -100.02 -44.40
C ILE A 265 5.58 -101.28 -43.90
N VAL A 266 4.25 -101.26 -43.84
CA VAL A 266 3.44 -102.39 -43.37
C VAL A 266 3.46 -103.57 -44.35
N ASP A 267 3.39 -103.32 -45.67
CA ASP A 267 3.41 -104.39 -46.69
C ASP A 267 4.79 -105.06 -46.80
N GLY A 268 5.87 -104.36 -46.44
CA GLY A 268 7.22 -104.95 -46.29
C GLY A 268 7.88 -105.45 -47.60
N ARG A 269 7.20 -105.30 -48.75
CA ARG A 269 7.67 -105.68 -50.10
C ARG A 269 8.58 -104.63 -50.76
N ILE A 270 9.33 -103.87 -49.96
CA ILE A 270 10.31 -102.89 -50.47
C ILE A 270 11.63 -103.62 -50.69
N HIS A 271 11.97 -103.88 -51.96
CA HIS A 271 13.25 -104.47 -52.34
C HIS A 271 14.32 -103.37 -52.54
N PRO A 272 15.55 -103.59 -52.05
CA PRO A 272 16.63 -102.60 -52.12
C PRO A 272 17.20 -102.40 -53.53
#